data_AF-A0A196SP74-F1
#
_entry.id   AF-A0A196SP74-F1
#
_cell.length_a   1.000
_cell.length_b   1.000
_cell.length_c   1.000
_cell.angle_alpha   90.00
_cell.angle_beta   90.00
_cell.angle_gamma   90.00
#
_symmetry.space_group_name_H-M   'P 1'
#
loop_
_entity.id
_entity.type
_entity.pdbx_description
1 polymer ?
#
loop_
_entity_poly.entity_id
_entity_poly.type
_entity_poly.pdbx_seq_one_letter_code
_entity_poly.pdbx_strand_id
1 'polypeptide(L)'
;MIRGYLTAFVVAILTNRGVQVKAPREFFFKFFTPPFPNMSGRNSVATLKGNFSTWDYFPKQGTIQRLKSEHLAHWWNTSGVVITTYSDVTARFLSPALYAGAMRAIGVLPAQGPTPKNSKLGEAFRSAVLPLLMAPNPQLCHVVNKHIRALRSRGTVIGVQMRLGGEKANYPERMFLGPKAVAVFAEKVQAYARRNGLHSGNSVVFVSTDSDFALQALSGLLQAPGEAWVYSVKDWEIGHSAVGKSQGFGDKKRESFMNRAIVDLMVLKESDFLIYSQGSSYGLIAAELQQAYRYPMNASAFLASKGLTCSVFHPRERFGEAVYVSKYFAKKKKKK
;
A
#
# COMPACT_ATOMS: atom_id res chain seq x y z
N MET A 1 -1.71 2.05 9.31
CA MET A 1 -0.66 3.07 9.40
C MET A 1 -0.66 3.93 8.13
N ILE A 2 -0.12 3.48 7.00
CA ILE A 2 -0.03 4.26 5.75
C ILE A 2 -1.34 4.96 5.34
N ARG A 3 -2.47 4.23 5.38
CA ARG A 3 -3.81 4.79 5.10
C ARG A 3 -4.19 5.98 6.00
N GLY A 4 -3.83 5.90 7.28
CA GLY A 4 -4.05 7.01 8.21
C GLY A 4 -3.15 8.20 7.90
N TYR A 5 -1.93 7.97 7.42
CA TYR A 5 -1.06 9.04 6.94
C TYR A 5 -1.62 9.70 5.68
N LEU A 6 -2.15 8.93 4.71
CA LEU A 6 -2.85 9.53 3.56
C LEU A 6 -3.98 10.47 4.00
N THR A 7 -4.78 10.06 5.00
CA THR A 7 -5.81 10.90 5.59
C THR A 7 -5.23 12.15 6.26
N ALA A 8 -4.18 12.02 7.07
CA ALA A 8 -3.54 13.17 7.71
C ALA A 8 -2.98 14.18 6.69
N PHE A 9 -2.30 13.69 5.65
CA PHE A 9 -1.72 14.52 4.60
C PHE A 9 -2.78 15.24 3.79
N VAL A 10 -3.86 14.56 3.39
CA VAL A 10 -4.89 15.23 2.59
C VAL A 10 -5.65 16.27 3.41
N VAL A 11 -5.90 16.01 4.70
CA VAL A 11 -6.51 16.99 5.59
C VAL A 11 -5.61 18.20 5.73
N ALA A 12 -4.32 17.99 6.01
CA ALA A 12 -3.37 19.07 6.18
C ALA A 12 -3.25 19.95 4.93
N ILE A 13 -3.12 19.34 3.76
CA ILE A 13 -3.12 20.03 2.47
C ILE A 13 -4.39 20.85 2.26
N LEU A 14 -5.56 20.23 2.46
CA LEU A 14 -6.85 20.87 2.17
C LEU A 14 -7.26 21.92 3.21
N THR A 15 -6.52 22.02 4.33
CA THR A 15 -6.76 22.99 5.39
C THR A 15 -5.58 23.94 5.59
N ASN A 16 -4.56 23.87 4.72
CA ASN A 16 -3.32 24.65 4.81
C ASN A 16 -2.61 24.52 6.18
N ARG A 17 -2.44 23.28 6.66
CA ARG A 17 -1.80 22.94 7.94
C ARG A 17 -0.53 22.14 7.73
N GLY A 18 0.38 22.18 8.71
CA GLY A 18 1.49 21.24 8.82
C GLY A 18 1.04 19.86 9.29
N VAL A 19 1.80 18.82 8.95
CA VAL A 19 1.58 17.45 9.45
C VAL A 19 2.65 17.10 10.46
N GLN A 20 2.23 16.66 11.65
CA GLN A 20 3.09 15.96 12.61
C GLN A 20 2.54 14.57 12.84
N VAL A 21 3.41 13.57 12.78
CA VAL A 21 3.06 12.18 12.98
C VAL A 21 3.59 11.71 14.33
N LYS A 22 2.67 11.35 15.22
CA LYS A 22 2.97 10.57 16.42
C LYS A 22 2.91 9.09 16.08
N ALA A 23 4.07 8.47 15.88
CA ALA A 23 4.19 7.03 15.73
C ALA A 23 4.69 6.42 17.06
N PRO A 24 4.04 5.37 17.60
CA PRO A 24 4.60 4.68 18.77
C PRO A 24 6.05 4.26 18.48
N ARG A 25 7.00 4.68 19.33
CA ARG A 25 8.44 4.40 19.19
C ARG A 25 9.06 4.83 17.85
N GLU A 26 8.58 5.93 17.26
CA GLU A 26 9.04 6.42 15.94
C GLU A 26 8.96 5.36 14.84
N PHE A 27 8.03 4.40 14.98
CA PHE A 27 8.04 3.16 14.19
C PHE A 27 7.99 3.41 12.68
N PHE A 28 7.29 4.44 12.19
CA PHE A 28 7.31 4.78 10.77
C PHE A 28 8.71 5.24 10.31
N PHE A 29 9.32 6.16 11.05
CA PHE A 29 10.62 6.75 10.71
C PHE A 29 11.79 5.79 10.87
N LYS A 30 11.59 4.66 11.57
CA LYS A 30 12.54 3.55 11.56
C LYS A 30 12.70 2.91 10.19
N PHE A 31 11.61 2.77 9.42
CA PHE A 31 11.62 2.01 8.16
C PHE A 31 11.55 2.85 6.90
N PHE A 32 11.09 4.11 7.00
CA PHE A 32 10.92 5.00 5.86
C PHE A 32 11.69 6.29 6.03
N THR A 33 12.23 6.79 4.92
CA THR A 33 12.88 8.10 4.86
C THR A 33 11.83 9.20 5.00
N PRO A 34 11.94 10.13 5.97
CA PRO A 34 10.96 11.21 6.15
C PRO A 34 11.00 12.15 4.94
N PRO A 35 9.88 12.33 4.20
CA PRO A 35 9.88 13.19 3.02
C PRO A 35 9.89 14.69 3.34
N PHE A 36 9.49 15.08 4.56
CA PHE A 36 9.37 16.48 4.98
C PHE A 36 10.08 16.73 6.31
N PRO A 37 10.79 17.86 6.48
CA PRO A 37 11.35 18.29 7.76
C PRO A 37 10.26 18.38 8.83
N ASN A 38 10.59 18.06 10.09
CA ASN A 38 9.70 18.19 11.25
C ASN A 38 8.42 17.35 11.22
N MET A 39 8.32 16.35 10.33
CA MET A 39 7.20 15.41 10.30
C MET A 39 7.18 14.48 11.54
N SER A 40 8.35 14.16 12.09
CA SER A 40 8.49 13.39 13.33
C SER A 40 8.27 14.29 14.54
N GLY A 41 7.24 14.00 15.34
CA GLY A 41 6.99 14.73 16.58
C GLY A 41 7.78 14.15 17.75
N ARG A 42 8.87 14.81 18.18
CA ARG A 42 9.49 14.53 19.50
C ARG A 42 8.61 15.02 20.67
N ASN A 43 7.64 15.89 20.40
CA ASN A 43 6.83 16.52 21.43
C ASN A 43 5.62 15.66 21.79
N SER A 44 5.41 15.44 23.09
CA SER A 44 4.20 14.80 23.58
C SER A 44 3.00 15.70 23.28
N VAL A 45 1.82 15.13 23.05
CA VAL A 45 0.56 15.90 22.91
C VAL A 45 0.33 16.77 24.16
N ALA A 46 0.89 16.38 25.31
CA ALA A 46 0.83 17.15 26.55
C ALA A 46 1.65 18.46 26.53
N THR A 47 2.58 18.65 25.57
CA THR A 47 3.32 19.91 25.39
C THR A 47 2.78 20.78 24.25
N LEU A 48 1.74 20.34 23.53
CA LEU A 48 1.06 21.16 22.53
C LEU A 48 0.19 22.20 23.25
N LYS A 49 0.69 23.44 23.32
CA LYS A 49 -0.09 24.61 23.79
C LYS A 49 -0.97 25.11 22.63
N GLY A 50 -2.29 25.21 22.84
CA GLY A 50 -3.24 25.72 21.84
C GLY A 50 -4.64 25.12 21.96
N ASN A 51 -5.58 25.67 21.20
CA ASN A 51 -6.92 25.10 21.06
C ASN A 51 -6.91 24.06 19.93
N PHE A 52 -7.21 22.79 20.25
CA PHE A 52 -7.17 21.68 19.31
C PHE A 52 -8.54 21.02 19.18
N SER A 53 -8.94 20.70 17.95
CA SER A 53 -10.04 19.77 17.71
C SER A 53 -9.53 18.33 17.64
N THR A 54 -10.35 17.37 18.07
CA THR A 54 -10.08 15.95 17.86
C THR A 54 -10.97 15.42 16.74
N TRP A 55 -10.44 14.51 15.92
CA TRP A 55 -11.21 13.84 14.88
C TRP A 55 -10.86 12.36 14.78
N ASP A 56 -11.76 11.52 15.30
CA ASP A 56 -11.68 10.07 15.17
C ASP A 56 -12.36 9.63 13.87
N TYR A 57 -11.59 9.62 12.78
CA TYR A 57 -12.15 9.32 11.47
C TYR A 57 -12.36 7.83 11.23
N PHE A 58 -13.63 7.47 10.99
CA PHE A 58 -14.05 6.20 10.42
C PHE A 58 -15.06 6.46 9.30
N PRO A 59 -15.11 5.64 8.24
CA PRO A 59 -15.97 5.85 7.08
C PRO A 59 -17.44 5.50 7.40
N LYS A 60 -18.04 6.21 8.36
CA LYS A 60 -19.47 6.15 8.70
C LYS A 60 -20.26 7.01 7.72
N GLN A 61 -21.51 6.64 7.44
CA GLN A 61 -22.35 7.29 6.44
C GLN A 61 -22.46 8.82 6.65
N GLY A 62 -22.74 9.28 7.87
CA GLY A 62 -22.84 10.71 8.17
C GLY A 62 -21.56 11.48 7.90
N THR A 63 -20.41 10.96 8.33
CA THR A 63 -19.09 11.56 8.06
C THR A 63 -18.79 11.59 6.56
N ILE A 64 -19.12 10.53 5.83
CA ILE A 64 -18.94 10.48 4.37
C ILE A 64 -19.82 11.51 3.67
N GLN A 65 -21.06 11.70 4.09
CA GLN A 65 -21.93 12.70 3.47
C GLN A 65 -21.39 14.11 3.71
N ARG A 66 -20.97 14.42 4.95
CA ARG A 66 -20.34 15.71 5.26
C ARG A 66 -19.10 15.97 4.39
N LEU A 67 -18.24 14.97 4.19
CA LEU A 67 -17.03 15.10 3.34
C LEU A 67 -17.35 15.44 1.88
N LYS A 68 -18.53 15.03 1.40
CA LYS A 68 -18.98 15.28 0.03
C LYS A 68 -19.69 16.62 -0.12
N SER A 69 -20.27 17.16 0.94
CA SER A 69 -21.07 18.38 0.92
C SER A 69 -20.35 19.62 1.48
N GLU A 70 -19.37 19.45 2.36
CA GLU A 70 -18.69 20.54 3.06
C GLU A 70 -17.18 20.41 2.97
N HIS A 71 -16.51 21.49 2.56
CA HIS A 71 -15.06 21.52 2.43
C HIS A 71 -14.38 21.42 3.82
N LEU A 72 -13.34 20.58 3.93
CA LEU A 72 -12.60 20.33 5.18
C LEU A 72 -12.08 21.62 5.87
N ALA A 73 -11.77 22.67 5.11
CA ALA A 73 -11.34 23.95 5.66
C ALA A 73 -12.38 24.62 6.59
N HIS A 74 -13.66 24.26 6.47
CA HIS A 74 -14.73 24.81 7.31
C HIS A 74 -15.05 23.94 8.54
N TRP A 75 -14.45 22.76 8.66
CA TRP A 75 -14.80 21.83 9.72
C TRP A 75 -14.27 22.24 11.09
N TRP A 76 -13.18 23.00 11.12
CA TRP A 76 -12.45 23.35 12.35
C TRP A 76 -11.97 24.80 12.30
N ASN A 77 -12.30 25.56 13.35
CA ASN A 77 -11.80 26.91 13.60
C ASN A 77 -10.59 26.92 14.58
N THR A 78 -10.08 25.74 14.93
CA THR A 78 -9.00 25.56 15.90
C THR A 78 -7.62 25.65 15.25
N SER A 79 -6.58 25.89 16.07
CA SER A 79 -5.20 26.04 15.57
C SER A 79 -4.57 24.71 15.15
N GLY A 80 -5.09 23.58 15.63
CA GLY A 80 -4.68 22.25 15.18
C GLY A 80 -5.78 21.20 15.31
N VAL A 81 -5.58 20.07 14.62
CA VAL A 81 -6.51 18.93 14.64
C VAL A 81 -5.72 17.67 14.96
N VAL A 82 -6.11 16.97 16.02
CA VAL A 82 -5.58 15.65 16.38
C VAL A 82 -6.43 14.58 15.71
N ILE A 83 -5.85 13.85 14.77
CA ILE A 83 -6.55 12.84 13.97
C ILE A 83 -6.18 11.44 14.45
N THR A 84 -7.19 10.66 14.83
CA THR A 84 -7.02 9.22 15.13
C THR A 84 -7.71 8.41 14.03
N THR A 85 -6.94 7.71 13.20
CA THR A 85 -7.55 6.85 12.17
C THR A 85 -6.60 5.78 11.62
N TYR A 86 -7.19 4.70 11.13
CA TYR A 86 -6.53 3.73 10.24
C TYR A 86 -7.15 3.71 8.82
N SER A 87 -8.12 4.58 8.58
CA SER A 87 -8.88 4.67 7.34
C SER A 87 -8.25 5.67 6.39
N ASP A 88 -8.55 5.51 5.10
CA ASP A 88 -8.13 6.41 4.04
C ASP A 88 -9.34 7.19 3.53
N VAL A 89 -9.36 8.50 3.76
CA VAL A 89 -10.44 9.38 3.30
C VAL A 89 -10.42 9.59 1.78
N THR A 90 -9.25 9.43 1.16
CA THR A 90 -9.06 9.62 -0.27
C THR A 90 -9.65 8.46 -1.09
N ALA A 91 -9.93 7.32 -0.46
CA ALA A 91 -10.36 6.09 -1.15
C ALA A 91 -11.63 6.22 -1.99
N ARG A 92 -12.46 7.26 -1.76
CA ARG A 92 -13.65 7.63 -2.57
C ARG A 92 -14.48 8.79 -2.01
N PHE A 93 -14.09 9.39 -0.90
CA PHE A 93 -14.98 10.29 -0.14
C PHE A 93 -14.75 11.76 -0.48
N LEU A 94 -13.68 12.10 -1.20
CA LEU A 94 -13.40 13.45 -1.66
C LEU A 94 -14.25 13.79 -2.90
N SER A 95 -14.95 14.92 -2.84
CA SER A 95 -15.71 15.49 -3.96
C SER A 95 -14.82 16.37 -4.86
N PRO A 96 -14.72 16.10 -6.16
CA PRO A 96 -14.01 16.96 -7.12
C PRO A 96 -14.56 18.39 -7.15
N ALA A 97 -15.88 18.57 -6.96
CA ALA A 97 -16.50 19.89 -6.91
C ALA A 97 -15.93 20.76 -5.78
N LEU A 98 -15.57 20.15 -4.65
CA LEU A 98 -14.99 20.85 -3.51
C LEU A 98 -13.47 20.96 -3.61
N TYR A 99 -12.79 19.90 -4.04
CA TYR A 99 -11.35 19.74 -3.80
C TYR A 99 -10.47 19.81 -5.06
N ALA A 100 -11.02 19.81 -6.28
CA ALA A 100 -10.20 19.80 -7.49
C ALA A 100 -9.34 21.07 -7.63
N GLY A 101 -9.88 22.25 -7.24
CA GLY A 101 -9.12 23.50 -7.25
C GLY A 101 -7.89 23.45 -6.34
N ALA A 102 -8.07 23.00 -5.10
CA ALA A 102 -6.98 22.82 -4.15
C ALA A 102 -5.93 21.82 -4.66
N MET A 103 -6.35 20.70 -5.25
CA MET A 103 -5.43 19.71 -5.83
C MET A 103 -4.63 20.24 -7.03
N ARG A 104 -5.21 21.13 -7.85
CA ARG A 104 -4.47 21.81 -8.92
C ARG A 104 -3.45 22.80 -8.37
N ALA A 105 -3.83 23.57 -7.35
CA ALA A 105 -2.95 24.56 -6.73
C ALA A 105 -1.66 23.94 -6.16
N ILE A 106 -1.72 22.69 -5.69
CA ILE A 106 -0.56 21.96 -5.18
C ILE A 106 0.10 21.03 -6.22
N GLY A 107 -0.33 21.07 -7.47
CA GLY A 107 0.24 20.25 -8.56
C GLY A 107 -0.07 18.76 -8.49
N VAL A 108 -1.08 18.34 -7.70
CA VAL A 108 -1.59 16.95 -7.71
C VAL A 108 -2.42 16.67 -8.97
N LEU A 109 -3.11 17.69 -9.46
CA LEU A 109 -3.79 17.66 -10.76
C LEU A 109 -3.12 18.65 -11.72
N PRO A 110 -3.16 18.38 -13.04
CA PRO A 110 -2.76 19.35 -14.04
C PRO A 110 -3.53 20.67 -13.89
N ALA A 111 -2.83 21.80 -14.06
CA ALA A 111 -3.42 23.13 -13.94
C ALA A 111 -4.58 23.34 -14.92
N GLN A 112 -4.48 22.78 -16.12
CA GLN A 112 -5.51 22.76 -17.14
C GLN A 112 -5.92 21.31 -17.45
N GLY A 113 -7.21 21.05 -17.56
CA GLY A 113 -7.74 19.73 -17.89
C GLY A 113 -9.07 19.40 -17.20
N PRO A 114 -9.76 18.34 -17.67
CA PRO A 114 -11.08 17.98 -17.17
C PRO A 114 -11.03 17.65 -15.68
N THR A 115 -12.06 18.07 -14.94
CA THR A 115 -12.21 17.72 -13.53
C THR A 115 -12.45 16.21 -13.41
N PRO A 116 -11.61 15.47 -12.65
CA PRO A 116 -11.73 14.03 -12.54
C PRO A 116 -13.00 13.62 -11.77
N LYS A 117 -13.50 12.40 -12.00
CA LYS A 117 -14.53 11.77 -11.14
C LYS A 117 -13.98 11.55 -9.72
N ASN A 118 -14.83 11.42 -8.71
CA ASN A 118 -14.44 11.30 -7.29
C ASN A 118 -13.35 10.25 -7.02
N SER A 119 -13.48 9.06 -7.62
CA SER A 119 -12.50 7.99 -7.45
C SER A 119 -11.13 8.35 -8.05
N LYS A 120 -11.12 9.12 -9.14
CA LYS A 120 -9.89 9.55 -9.84
C LYS A 120 -9.16 10.67 -9.13
N LEU A 121 -9.88 11.53 -8.40
CA LEU A 121 -9.25 12.55 -7.55
C LEU A 121 -8.40 11.90 -6.45
N GLY A 122 -8.98 10.95 -5.72
CA GLY A 122 -8.28 10.23 -4.66
C GLY A 122 -7.12 9.38 -5.19
N GLU A 123 -7.30 8.74 -6.34
CA GLU A 123 -6.25 8.00 -7.04
C GLU A 123 -5.05 8.91 -7.37
N ALA A 124 -5.29 10.08 -7.99
CA ALA A 124 -4.23 11.03 -8.31
C ALA A 124 -3.47 11.49 -7.06
N PHE A 125 -4.19 11.82 -5.98
CA PHE A 125 -3.56 12.18 -4.70
C PHE A 125 -2.68 11.05 -4.17
N ARG A 126 -3.19 9.82 -4.13
CA ARG A 126 -2.41 8.67 -3.63
C ARG A 126 -1.21 8.38 -4.52
N SER A 127 -1.33 8.49 -5.83
CA SER A 127 -0.21 8.32 -6.76
C SER A 127 0.90 9.36 -6.55
N ALA A 128 0.55 10.59 -6.20
CA ALA A 128 1.53 11.63 -5.88
C ALA A 128 2.19 11.41 -4.50
N VAL A 129 1.41 11.02 -3.50
CA VAL A 129 1.84 11.02 -2.08
C VAL A 129 2.44 9.69 -1.63
N LEU A 130 1.96 8.55 -2.12
CA LEU A 130 2.46 7.24 -1.70
C LEU A 130 3.97 7.07 -1.95
N PRO A 131 4.54 7.45 -3.11
CA PRO A 131 5.99 7.36 -3.32
C PRO A 131 6.80 8.21 -2.33
N LEU A 132 6.27 9.35 -1.89
CA LEU A 132 6.89 10.20 -0.87
C LEU A 132 6.85 9.53 0.52
N LEU A 133 5.71 8.96 0.90
CA LEU A 133 5.53 8.34 2.21
C LEU A 133 6.18 6.95 2.33
N MET A 134 6.45 6.29 1.21
CA MET A 134 6.83 4.89 1.19
C MET A 134 8.22 4.65 0.62
N ALA A 135 9.07 5.67 0.61
CA ALA A 135 10.50 5.54 0.34
C ALA A 135 11.18 4.81 1.51
N PRO A 136 11.63 3.55 1.35
CA PRO A 136 12.26 2.81 2.42
C PRO A 136 13.56 3.48 2.87
N ASN A 137 13.99 3.20 4.09
CA ASN A 137 15.32 3.59 4.55
C ASN A 137 16.43 2.97 3.65
N PRO A 138 17.66 3.49 3.68
CA PRO A 138 18.73 3.03 2.76
C PRO A 138 19.00 1.52 2.82
N GLN A 139 19.01 0.92 4.02
CA GLN A 139 19.26 -0.51 4.19
C GLN A 139 18.19 -1.36 3.50
N LEU A 140 16.91 -1.07 3.76
CA LEU A 140 15.79 -1.77 3.12
C LEU A 140 15.75 -1.50 1.62
N CYS A 141 16.08 -0.28 1.18
CA CYS A 141 16.12 0.06 -0.23
C CYS A 141 17.10 -0.84 -1.02
N HIS A 142 18.29 -1.09 -0.48
CA HIS A 142 19.27 -1.98 -1.13
C HIS A 142 18.76 -3.42 -1.23
N VAL A 143 18.11 -3.93 -0.17
CA VAL A 143 17.52 -5.28 -0.18
C VAL A 143 16.38 -5.39 -1.18
N VAL A 144 15.46 -4.41 -1.19
CA VAL A 144 14.39 -4.32 -2.19
C VAL A 144 14.96 -4.37 -3.60
N ASN A 145 15.93 -3.50 -3.90
CA ASN A 145 16.53 -3.41 -5.23
C ASN A 145 17.27 -4.70 -5.63
N LYS A 146 17.85 -5.44 -4.68
CA LYS A 146 18.40 -6.78 -4.93
C LYS A 146 17.33 -7.75 -5.43
N HIS A 147 16.17 -7.82 -4.76
CA HIS A 147 15.08 -8.69 -5.18
C HIS A 147 14.46 -8.25 -6.51
N ILE A 148 14.26 -6.95 -6.72
CA ILE A 148 13.74 -6.42 -7.98
C ILE A 148 14.65 -6.83 -9.15
N ARG A 149 15.97 -6.66 -9.02
CA ARG A 149 16.92 -7.08 -10.06
C ARG A 149 16.87 -8.58 -10.33
N ALA A 150 16.85 -9.40 -9.29
CA ALA A 150 16.79 -10.85 -9.41
C ALA A 150 15.49 -11.36 -10.07
N LEU A 151 14.37 -10.67 -9.86
CA LEU A 151 13.09 -11.01 -10.50
C LEU A 151 13.06 -10.55 -11.95
N ARG A 152 13.49 -9.31 -12.22
CA ARG A 152 13.51 -8.75 -13.58
C ARG A 152 14.46 -9.49 -14.53
N SER A 153 15.56 -10.05 -14.02
CA SER A 153 16.46 -10.88 -14.84
C SER A 153 15.81 -12.17 -15.33
N ARG A 154 14.64 -12.54 -14.81
CA ARG A 154 13.85 -13.70 -15.22
C ARG A 154 12.71 -13.35 -16.18
N GLY A 155 12.61 -12.10 -16.63
CA GLY A 155 11.56 -11.63 -17.53
C GLY A 155 10.33 -11.10 -16.79
N THR A 156 9.14 -11.50 -17.24
CA THR A 156 7.86 -10.94 -16.77
C THR A 156 7.60 -11.31 -15.30
N VAL A 157 7.24 -10.34 -14.47
CA VAL A 157 6.96 -10.56 -13.04
C VAL A 157 5.45 -10.60 -12.79
N ILE A 158 4.95 -11.76 -12.35
CA ILE A 158 3.57 -11.94 -11.88
C ILE A 158 3.56 -11.85 -10.35
N GLY A 159 3.02 -10.77 -9.81
CA GLY A 159 2.89 -10.56 -8.38
C GLY A 159 1.63 -11.19 -7.82
N VAL A 160 1.75 -11.90 -6.70
CA VAL A 160 0.64 -12.54 -6.00
C VAL A 160 0.67 -12.12 -4.53
N GLN A 161 -0.38 -11.41 -4.11
CA GLN A 161 -0.60 -11.02 -2.72
C GLN A 161 -1.79 -11.80 -2.14
N MET A 162 -1.49 -12.80 -1.32
CA MET A 162 -2.48 -13.62 -0.64
C MET A 162 -2.67 -13.17 0.80
N ARG A 163 -3.94 -13.09 1.22
CA ARG A 163 -4.33 -12.83 2.61
C ARG A 163 -5.35 -13.88 3.01
N LEU A 164 -4.89 -14.92 3.68
CA LEU A 164 -5.77 -16.04 4.05
C LEU A 164 -6.52 -15.74 5.34
N GLY A 165 -5.81 -15.28 6.38
CA GLY A 165 -6.30 -15.25 7.76
C GLY A 165 -6.71 -16.63 8.29
N GLY A 166 -7.33 -16.68 9.47
CA GLY A 166 -7.80 -17.94 10.07
C GLY A 166 -6.66 -18.83 10.55
N GLU A 167 -6.97 -20.11 10.79
CA GLU A 167 -6.03 -21.12 11.29
C GLU A 167 -4.87 -21.45 10.34
N LYS A 168 -4.99 -21.07 9.06
CA LYS A 168 -3.94 -21.28 8.06
C LYS A 168 -3.05 -20.07 7.87
N ALA A 169 -3.36 -18.92 8.46
CA ALA A 169 -2.37 -17.87 8.60
C ALA A 169 -1.33 -18.31 9.64
N ASN A 170 -0.08 -17.86 9.49
CA ASN A 170 0.98 -18.14 10.46
C ASN A 170 0.69 -17.50 11.84
N TYR A 171 -0.36 -16.69 11.95
CA TYR A 171 -0.77 -15.97 13.15
C TYR A 171 -2.28 -16.07 13.32
N PRO A 172 -2.80 -16.35 14.53
CA PRO A 172 -4.23 -16.43 14.77
C PRO A 172 -4.95 -15.12 14.43
N GLU A 173 -5.85 -15.19 13.47
CA GLU A 173 -6.71 -14.07 13.11
C GLU A 173 -8.03 -14.53 12.51
N ARG A 174 -8.96 -13.59 12.33
CA ARG A 174 -10.22 -13.88 11.65
C ARG A 174 -9.93 -14.31 10.22
N MET A 175 -10.62 -15.36 9.77
CA MET A 175 -10.56 -15.81 8.37
C MET A 175 -10.84 -14.66 7.41
N PHE A 176 -10.02 -14.55 6.36
CA PHE A 176 -10.09 -13.48 5.38
C PHE A 176 -10.55 -13.99 4.01
N LEU A 177 -9.74 -14.81 3.32
CA LEU A 177 -10.13 -15.55 2.11
C LEU A 177 -10.25 -17.06 2.35
N GLY A 178 -9.47 -17.58 3.30
CA GLY A 178 -9.38 -19.00 3.60
C GLY A 178 -8.60 -19.82 2.54
N PRO A 179 -8.34 -21.12 2.83
CA PRO A 179 -7.41 -21.94 2.06
C PRO A 179 -7.82 -22.20 0.60
N LYS A 180 -9.15 -22.31 0.36
CA LYS A 180 -9.70 -22.58 -0.98
C LYS A 180 -9.38 -21.49 -2.01
N ALA A 181 -9.01 -20.28 -1.55
CA ALA A 181 -8.67 -19.19 -2.46
C ALA A 181 -7.36 -19.40 -3.21
N VAL A 182 -6.44 -20.23 -2.69
CA VAL A 182 -5.12 -20.47 -3.30
C VAL A 182 -5.26 -21.01 -4.73
N ALA A 183 -6.22 -21.92 -4.97
CA ALA A 183 -6.51 -22.42 -6.31
C ALA A 183 -6.97 -21.32 -7.27
N VAL A 184 -7.77 -20.35 -6.80
CA VAL A 184 -8.23 -19.21 -7.62
C VAL A 184 -7.08 -18.26 -7.96
N PHE A 185 -6.10 -18.11 -7.06
CA PHE A 185 -4.86 -17.39 -7.39
C PHE A 185 -4.07 -18.13 -8.48
N ALA A 186 -3.89 -19.45 -8.33
CA ALA A 186 -3.18 -20.27 -9.33
C ALA A 186 -3.85 -20.20 -10.71
N GLU A 187 -5.18 -20.34 -10.77
CA GLU A 187 -5.96 -20.21 -12.01
C GLU A 187 -5.74 -18.86 -12.70
N LYS A 188 -5.68 -17.76 -11.94
CA LYS A 188 -5.43 -16.42 -12.48
C LYS A 188 -4.00 -16.27 -13.01
N VAL A 189 -3.01 -16.82 -12.30
CA VAL A 189 -1.61 -16.86 -12.77
C VAL A 189 -1.54 -17.63 -14.08
N GLN A 190 -2.07 -18.85 -14.12
CA GLN A 190 -2.05 -19.71 -15.30
C GLN A 190 -2.83 -19.12 -16.48
N ALA A 191 -3.96 -18.45 -16.24
CA ALA A 191 -4.71 -17.77 -17.29
C ALA A 191 -3.92 -16.60 -17.90
N TYR A 192 -3.30 -15.77 -17.06
CA TYR A 192 -2.44 -14.68 -17.52
C TYR A 192 -1.21 -15.22 -18.27
N ALA A 193 -0.58 -16.26 -17.73
CA ALA A 193 0.59 -16.87 -18.33
C ALA A 193 0.30 -17.46 -19.71
N ARG A 194 -0.76 -18.28 -19.85
CA ARG A 194 -1.19 -18.85 -21.14
C ARG A 194 -1.51 -17.78 -22.18
N ARG A 195 -2.24 -16.74 -21.80
CA ARG A 195 -2.61 -15.64 -22.71
C ARG A 195 -1.39 -14.88 -23.26
N ASN A 196 -0.28 -14.85 -22.51
CA ASN A 196 0.91 -14.08 -22.84
C ASN A 196 2.13 -14.95 -23.15
N GLY A 197 1.97 -16.27 -23.33
CA GLY A 197 3.09 -17.17 -23.63
C GLY A 197 4.16 -17.24 -22.52
N LEU A 198 3.76 -17.06 -21.25
CA LEU A 198 4.70 -17.04 -20.12
C LEU A 198 4.87 -18.43 -19.52
N HIS A 199 6.11 -18.75 -19.18
CA HIS A 199 6.54 -19.96 -18.49
C HIS A 199 7.75 -19.65 -17.59
N SER A 200 8.28 -20.63 -16.86
CA SER A 200 9.34 -20.40 -15.86
C SER A 200 10.66 -19.84 -16.42
N GLY A 201 10.92 -20.02 -17.72
CA GLY A 201 12.11 -19.56 -18.43
C GLY A 201 12.06 -18.09 -18.87
N ASN A 202 10.88 -17.47 -18.94
CA ASN A 202 10.71 -16.06 -19.34
C ASN A 202 9.82 -15.25 -18.37
N SER A 203 9.48 -15.84 -17.23
CA SER A 203 8.69 -15.19 -16.19
C SER A 203 8.96 -15.76 -14.81
N VAL A 204 8.46 -15.03 -13.79
CA VAL A 204 8.54 -15.43 -12.39
C VAL A 204 7.27 -15.04 -11.65
N VAL A 205 6.81 -15.90 -10.75
CA VAL A 205 5.65 -15.64 -9.89
C VAL A 205 6.16 -15.22 -8.51
N PHE A 206 6.10 -13.93 -8.20
CA PHE A 206 6.44 -13.40 -6.88
C PHE A 206 5.29 -13.55 -5.91
N VAL A 207 5.51 -14.17 -4.76
CA VAL A 207 4.46 -14.47 -3.76
C VAL A 207 4.75 -13.78 -2.44
N SER A 208 3.83 -12.90 -2.03
CA SER A 208 3.70 -12.35 -0.69
C SER A 208 2.42 -12.87 -0.03
N THR A 209 2.56 -13.41 1.17
CA THR A 209 1.46 -14.06 1.90
C THR A 209 1.67 -13.95 3.40
N ASP A 210 0.61 -14.14 4.17
CA ASP A 210 0.61 -14.27 5.63
C ASP A 210 0.65 -15.73 6.10
N SER A 211 0.90 -16.67 5.18
CA SER A 211 0.70 -18.11 5.38
C SER A 211 1.74 -18.93 4.61
N ASP A 212 2.57 -19.70 5.33
CA ASP A 212 3.49 -20.67 4.71
C ASP A 212 2.73 -21.75 3.96
N PHE A 213 1.58 -22.18 4.50
CA PHE A 213 0.67 -23.10 3.83
C PHE A 213 0.27 -22.57 2.44
N ALA A 214 -0.11 -21.30 2.34
CA ALA A 214 -0.51 -20.72 1.06
C ALA A 214 0.66 -20.65 0.06
N LEU A 215 1.87 -20.32 0.53
CA LEU A 215 3.06 -20.30 -0.31
C LEU A 215 3.36 -21.70 -0.86
N GLN A 216 3.35 -22.73 -0.01
CA GLN A 216 3.60 -24.11 -0.41
C GLN A 216 2.51 -24.62 -1.36
N ALA A 217 1.23 -24.39 -1.03
CA ALA A 217 0.11 -24.83 -1.85
C ALA A 217 0.10 -24.14 -3.23
N LEU A 218 0.37 -22.84 -3.30
CA LEU A 218 0.48 -22.13 -4.58
C LEU A 218 1.68 -22.63 -5.39
N SER A 219 2.82 -22.88 -4.72
CA SER A 219 4.00 -23.44 -5.38
C SER A 219 3.70 -24.80 -5.99
N GLY A 220 3.05 -25.70 -5.25
CA GLY A 220 2.67 -27.02 -5.76
C GLY A 220 1.67 -26.99 -6.92
N LEU A 221 0.79 -25.97 -6.98
CA LEU A 221 -0.15 -25.80 -8.11
C LEU A 221 0.49 -25.19 -9.36
N LEU A 222 1.64 -24.52 -9.23
CA LEU A 222 2.29 -23.82 -10.33
C LEU A 222 3.59 -24.50 -10.81
N GLN A 223 4.23 -25.31 -9.97
CA GLN A 223 5.47 -25.97 -10.31
C GLN A 223 5.23 -27.18 -11.21
N ALA A 224 5.87 -27.16 -12.38
CA ALA A 224 6.21 -28.39 -13.10
C ALA A 224 7.48 -29.00 -12.47
N PRO A 225 7.66 -30.33 -12.51
CA PRO A 225 8.90 -30.97 -12.03
C PRO A 225 10.14 -30.32 -12.66
N GLY A 226 11.07 -29.84 -11.82
CA GLY A 226 12.34 -29.23 -12.26
C GLY A 226 12.30 -27.72 -12.51
N GLU A 227 11.15 -27.04 -12.41
CA GLU A 227 11.05 -25.61 -12.72
C GLU A 227 10.77 -24.73 -11.50
N ALA A 228 11.74 -23.89 -11.12
CA ALA A 228 11.62 -22.95 -10.01
C ALA A 228 10.83 -21.67 -10.38
N TRP A 229 9.56 -21.80 -10.77
CA TRP A 229 8.75 -20.64 -11.25
C TRP A 229 8.35 -19.66 -10.14
N VAL A 230 8.08 -20.18 -8.94
CA VAL A 230 7.63 -19.37 -7.79
C VAL A 230 8.81 -18.82 -7.00
N TYR A 231 8.74 -17.53 -6.67
CA TYR A 231 9.72 -16.81 -5.87
C TYR A 231 9.03 -16.17 -4.66
N SER A 232 9.66 -16.26 -3.50
CA SER A 232 9.29 -15.51 -2.31
C SER A 232 10.57 -15.05 -1.61
N VAL A 233 10.56 -13.87 -1.01
CA VAL A 233 11.68 -13.38 -0.19
C VAL A 233 11.95 -14.40 0.94
N LYS A 234 13.20 -14.49 1.41
CA LYS A 234 13.58 -15.41 2.50
C LYS A 234 14.41 -14.73 3.60
N ASP A 235 14.75 -13.45 3.41
CA ASP A 235 15.57 -12.64 4.31
C ASP A 235 14.91 -12.44 5.69
N TRP A 236 13.57 -12.54 5.74
CA TRP A 236 12.77 -12.44 6.96
C TRP A 236 11.58 -13.40 6.95
N GLU A 237 11.13 -13.76 8.15
CA GLU A 237 9.97 -14.64 8.36
C GLU A 237 8.68 -14.06 7.79
N ILE A 238 7.80 -14.94 7.31
CA ILE A 238 6.43 -14.56 6.95
C ILE A 238 5.65 -14.21 8.22
N GLY A 239 5.03 -13.02 8.22
CA GLY A 239 4.12 -12.64 9.28
C GLY A 239 3.39 -11.32 9.14
N HIS A 240 2.74 -10.90 10.22
CA HIS A 240 1.80 -9.79 10.18
C HIS A 240 2.45 -8.49 10.67
N SER A 241 2.50 -7.50 9.78
CA SER A 241 3.09 -6.18 10.04
C SER A 241 2.21 -5.21 10.87
N ALA A 242 1.01 -5.62 11.28
CA ALA A 242 0.14 -4.77 12.10
C ALA A 242 0.51 -4.89 13.57
N VAL A 243 0.86 -3.76 14.19
CA VAL A 243 1.28 -3.69 15.60
C VAL A 243 0.33 -4.45 16.52
N GLY A 244 -0.98 -4.21 16.43
CA GLY A 244 -2.00 -4.88 17.26
C GLY A 244 -2.09 -6.41 17.07
N LYS A 245 -1.58 -6.94 15.95
CA LYS A 245 -1.52 -8.38 15.67
C LYS A 245 -0.17 -9.00 16.01
N SER A 246 0.83 -8.16 16.26
CA SER A 246 2.18 -8.58 16.59
C SER A 246 2.57 -8.24 18.04
N GLN A 247 1.65 -7.76 18.89
CA GLN A 247 1.98 -7.29 20.25
C GLN A 247 2.54 -8.40 21.15
N GLY A 248 2.10 -9.65 20.95
CA GLY A 248 2.62 -10.80 21.69
C GLY A 248 4.04 -11.23 21.30
N PHE A 249 4.66 -10.57 20.33
CA PHE A 249 6.03 -10.86 19.87
C PHE A 249 7.00 -9.77 20.32
N GLY A 250 8.22 -10.18 20.68
CA GLY A 250 9.32 -9.26 20.99
C GLY A 250 9.69 -8.36 19.80
N ASP A 251 10.33 -7.24 20.09
CA ASP A 251 10.60 -6.17 19.11
C ASP A 251 11.37 -6.66 17.88
N LYS A 252 12.39 -7.52 18.07
CA LYS A 252 13.15 -8.13 16.96
C LYS A 252 12.25 -8.84 15.94
N LYS A 253 11.27 -9.60 16.41
CA LYS A 253 10.36 -10.37 15.54
C LYS A 253 9.36 -9.45 14.83
N ARG A 254 8.89 -8.41 15.52
CA ARG A 254 8.03 -7.37 14.92
C ARG A 254 8.75 -6.59 13.82
N GLU A 255 10.02 -6.29 14.03
CA GLU A 255 10.88 -5.64 13.03
C GLU A 255 11.12 -6.55 11.83
N SER A 256 11.37 -7.84 12.05
CA SER A 256 11.47 -8.86 10.99
C SER A 256 10.22 -8.87 10.11
N PHE A 257 9.01 -8.91 10.70
CA PHE A 257 7.76 -8.88 9.93
C PHE A 257 7.56 -7.58 9.17
N MET A 258 7.97 -6.44 9.75
CA MET A 258 7.83 -5.16 9.07
C MET A 258 8.81 -5.03 7.91
N ASN A 259 10.08 -5.44 8.09
CA ASN A 259 11.06 -5.51 7.02
C ASN A 259 10.54 -6.38 5.87
N ARG A 260 10.04 -7.59 6.20
CA ARG A 260 9.45 -8.49 5.22
C ARG A 260 8.30 -7.83 4.47
N ALA A 261 7.36 -7.24 5.19
CA ALA A 261 6.19 -6.62 4.59
C ALA A 261 6.54 -5.41 3.73
N ILE A 262 7.57 -4.63 4.07
CA ILE A 262 8.02 -3.51 3.24
C ILE A 262 8.68 -4.04 1.96
N VAL A 263 9.55 -5.04 2.08
CA VAL A 263 10.24 -5.61 0.93
C VAL A 263 9.26 -6.25 -0.03
N ASP A 264 8.38 -7.11 0.46
CA ASP A 264 7.32 -7.73 -0.33
C ASP A 264 6.45 -6.68 -1.03
N LEU A 265 6.09 -5.58 -0.35
CA LEU A 265 5.22 -4.55 -0.92
C LEU A 265 5.92 -3.79 -2.06
N MET A 266 7.19 -3.46 -1.84
CA MET A 266 8.00 -2.76 -2.84
C MET A 266 8.39 -3.65 -4.02
N VAL A 267 8.42 -4.97 -3.83
CA VAL A 267 8.56 -5.93 -4.93
C VAL A 267 7.24 -6.14 -5.66
N LEU A 268 6.11 -6.26 -4.95
CA LEU A 268 4.78 -6.42 -5.58
C LEU A 268 4.44 -5.25 -6.51
N LYS A 269 4.78 -4.01 -6.15
CA LYS A 269 4.53 -2.86 -7.04
C LYS A 269 5.32 -2.91 -8.35
N GLU A 270 6.40 -3.71 -8.42
CA GLU A 270 7.19 -3.89 -9.62
C GLU A 270 6.62 -4.92 -10.59
N SER A 271 5.59 -5.65 -10.20
CA SER A 271 4.97 -6.68 -11.03
C SER A 271 4.39 -6.09 -12.32
N ASP A 272 4.43 -6.86 -13.40
CA ASP A 272 3.76 -6.55 -14.66
C ASP A 272 2.27 -6.96 -14.61
N PHE A 273 1.96 -7.97 -13.79
CA PHE A 273 0.59 -8.37 -13.46
C PHE A 273 0.49 -8.66 -11.97
N LEU A 274 -0.38 -7.95 -11.26
CA LEU A 274 -0.59 -8.09 -9.83
C LEU A 274 -1.96 -8.71 -9.53
N ILE A 275 -1.96 -9.83 -8.81
CA ILE A 275 -3.16 -10.48 -8.29
C ILE A 275 -3.16 -10.30 -6.77
N TYR A 276 -4.19 -9.66 -6.22
CA TYR A 276 -4.25 -9.42 -4.77
C TYR A 276 -5.57 -9.83 -4.13
N SER A 277 -5.59 -9.89 -2.80
CA SER A 277 -6.79 -10.29 -2.05
C SER A 277 -7.77 -9.12 -1.91
N GLN A 278 -9.03 -9.29 -2.36
CA GLN A 278 -10.04 -8.22 -2.27
C GLN A 278 -10.24 -7.76 -0.82
N GLY A 279 -10.18 -6.45 -0.60
CA GLY A 279 -10.32 -5.84 0.73
C GLY A 279 -9.06 -5.89 1.58
N SER A 280 -7.95 -6.47 1.08
CA SER A 280 -6.64 -6.36 1.72
C SER A 280 -6.11 -4.96 1.45
N SER A 281 -5.93 -4.15 2.50
CA SER A 281 -5.29 -2.83 2.34
C SER A 281 -3.85 -2.95 1.85
N TYR A 282 -3.16 -4.04 2.21
CA TYR A 282 -1.79 -4.29 1.79
C TYR A 282 -1.71 -4.54 0.28
N GLY A 283 -2.56 -5.41 -0.24
CA GLY A 283 -2.67 -5.67 -1.69
C GLY A 283 -3.17 -4.45 -2.47
N LEU A 284 -4.10 -3.67 -1.90
CA LEU A 284 -4.55 -2.43 -2.52
C LEU A 284 -3.42 -1.39 -2.62
N ILE A 285 -2.63 -1.20 -1.56
CA ILE A 285 -1.49 -0.27 -1.60
C ILE A 285 -0.46 -0.73 -2.63
N ALA A 286 -0.19 -2.03 -2.76
CA ALA A 286 0.70 -2.55 -3.80
C ALA A 286 0.21 -2.17 -5.21
N ALA A 287 -1.09 -2.33 -5.46
CA ALA A 287 -1.70 -1.94 -6.73
C ALA A 287 -1.65 -0.42 -6.94
N GLU A 288 -1.91 0.38 -5.91
CA GLU A 288 -1.85 1.85 -6.00
C GLU A 288 -0.42 2.36 -6.26
N LEU A 289 0.59 1.76 -5.64
CA LEU A 289 2.00 2.04 -5.91
C LEU A 289 2.39 1.62 -7.33
N GLN A 290 1.91 0.48 -7.83
CA GLN A 290 2.12 0.07 -9.22
C GLN A 290 1.50 1.07 -10.20
N GLN A 291 0.28 1.53 -9.92
CA GLN A 291 -0.39 2.53 -10.76
C GLN A 291 0.21 3.94 -10.61
N ALA A 292 0.94 4.23 -9.52
CA ALA A 292 1.60 5.51 -9.33
C ALA A 292 2.67 5.81 -10.40
N TYR A 293 3.19 4.79 -11.09
CA TYR A 293 4.06 4.99 -12.26
C TYR A 293 3.40 5.73 -13.42
N ARG A 294 2.06 5.84 -13.43
CA ARG A 294 1.30 6.64 -14.41
C ARG A 294 1.33 8.13 -14.10
N TYR A 295 1.71 8.49 -12.88
CA TYR A 295 1.65 9.86 -12.43
C TYR A 295 2.80 10.65 -13.09
N PRO A 296 2.52 11.83 -13.69
CA PRO A 296 3.50 12.53 -14.52
C PRO A 296 4.70 13.05 -13.72
N MET A 297 4.56 13.21 -12.40
CA MET A 297 5.64 13.70 -11.54
C MET A 297 6.27 12.56 -10.76
N ASN A 298 7.58 12.39 -10.87
CA ASN A 298 8.32 11.42 -10.07
C ASN A 298 8.81 12.05 -8.76
N ALA A 299 8.48 11.44 -7.62
CA ALA A 299 8.93 11.84 -6.29
C ALA A 299 10.47 11.76 -6.10
N SER A 300 11.18 11.01 -6.95
CA SER A 300 12.61 10.70 -6.76
C SER A 300 13.50 11.94 -6.71
N ALA A 301 13.28 12.93 -7.56
CA ALA A 301 14.09 14.16 -7.58
C ALA A 301 13.91 14.97 -6.27
N PHE A 302 12.66 15.11 -5.81
CA PHE A 302 12.36 15.76 -4.54
C PHE A 302 12.97 14.99 -3.36
N LEU A 303 12.82 13.67 -3.32
CA LEU A 303 13.38 12.86 -2.24
C LEU A 303 14.91 12.88 -2.24
N ALA A 304 15.55 12.88 -3.41
CA ALA A 304 17.00 13.03 -3.54
C ALA A 304 17.47 14.37 -2.95
N SER A 305 16.76 15.47 -3.21
CA SER A 305 17.05 16.77 -2.59
C SER A 305 16.81 16.80 -1.07
N LYS A 306 16.19 15.76 -0.50
CA LYS A 306 16.01 15.56 0.94
C LYS A 306 16.96 14.50 1.51
N GLY A 307 17.97 14.09 0.75
CA GLY A 307 19.01 13.15 1.20
C GLY A 307 18.72 11.68 0.88
N LEU A 308 17.73 11.37 0.04
CA LEU A 308 17.52 10.00 -0.43
C LEU A 308 18.69 9.57 -1.35
N THR A 309 19.49 8.62 -0.88
CA THR A 309 20.64 8.07 -1.62
C THR A 309 20.31 6.81 -2.42
N CYS A 310 19.17 6.18 -2.13
CA CYS A 310 18.70 4.97 -2.79
C CYS A 310 17.20 5.08 -3.03
N SER A 311 16.76 4.85 -4.28
CA SER A 311 15.33 4.79 -4.63
C SER A 311 14.94 3.38 -5.05
N VAL A 312 13.74 2.97 -4.65
CA VAL A 312 13.05 1.77 -5.15
C VAL A 312 12.00 2.13 -6.21
N PHE A 313 11.80 3.42 -6.49
CA PHE A 313 10.86 3.92 -7.50
C PHE A 313 11.63 4.20 -8.78
N HIS A 314 11.70 3.20 -9.66
CA HIS A 314 12.43 3.29 -10.91
C HIS A 314 11.56 3.92 -12.01
N PRO A 315 12.14 4.67 -12.95
CA PRO A 315 11.44 5.02 -14.18
C PRO A 315 10.90 3.77 -14.87
N ARG A 316 9.67 3.83 -15.39
CA ARG A 316 9.05 2.75 -16.16
C ARG A 316 8.32 3.35 -17.36
N GLU A 317 8.52 2.75 -18.53
CA GLU A 317 7.74 3.09 -19.73
C GLU A 317 6.31 2.57 -19.65
N ARG A 318 6.11 1.44 -18.96
CA ARG A 318 4.83 0.78 -18.78
C ARG A 318 4.61 0.42 -17.32
N PHE A 319 3.37 0.55 -16.88
CA PHE A 319 2.90 0.12 -15.57
C PHE A 319 2.15 -1.21 -15.70
N GLY A 320 2.17 -2.02 -14.64
CA GLY A 320 1.51 -3.32 -14.65
C GLY A 320 -0.02 -3.22 -14.56
N GLU A 321 -0.68 -4.33 -14.89
CA GLU A 321 -2.10 -4.55 -14.65
C GLU A 321 -2.33 -5.11 -13.24
N ALA A 322 -3.49 -4.82 -12.64
CA ALA A 322 -3.86 -5.36 -11.33
C ALA A 322 -5.29 -5.91 -11.30
N VAL A 323 -5.47 -7.09 -10.71
CA VAL A 323 -6.76 -7.75 -10.49
C VAL A 323 -6.83 -8.30 -9.07
N TYR A 324 -8.04 -8.63 -8.60
CA TYR A 324 -8.23 -9.22 -7.28
C TYR A 324 -8.91 -10.60 -7.31
N VAL A 325 -8.64 -11.38 -6.27
CA VAL A 325 -9.46 -12.53 -5.87
C VAL A 325 -10.53 -12.04 -4.89
N SER A 326 -11.79 -12.18 -5.28
CA SER A 326 -12.91 -11.70 -4.47
C SER A 326 -13.06 -12.49 -3.19
N LYS A 327 -13.50 -11.87 -2.09
CA LYS A 327 -13.92 -12.58 -0.86
C LYS A 327 -15.16 -13.45 -1.06
N TYR A 328 -15.90 -13.23 -2.15
CA TYR A 328 -17.17 -13.91 -2.43
C TYR A 328 -17.05 -14.95 -3.54
N PHE A 329 -15.84 -15.38 -3.89
CA PHE A 329 -15.59 -16.33 -4.97
C PHE A 329 -16.36 -17.66 -4.82
N ALA A 330 -16.63 -18.08 -3.58
CA ALA A 330 -17.41 -19.28 -3.29
C ALA A 330 -18.94 -19.12 -3.51
N LYS A 331 -19.49 -17.89 -3.54
CA LYS A 331 -20.94 -17.67 -3.65
C LYS A 331 -21.49 -17.82 -5.08
N LYS A 332 -20.63 -17.78 -6.11
CA LYS A 332 -21.08 -17.85 -7.52
C LYS A 332 -21.46 -19.27 -8.01
N LYS A 333 -21.23 -20.33 -7.23
CA LYS A 333 -21.59 -21.72 -7.58
C LYS A 333 -22.98 -22.19 -7.10
N LYS A 334 -23.86 -21.27 -6.68
CA LYS A 334 -25.29 -21.58 -6.44
C LYS A 334 -26.18 -20.81 -7.42
N LYS A 335 -26.21 -21.26 -8.67
CA LYS A 335 -27.44 -21.24 -9.47
C LYS A 335 -27.59 -22.67 -9.97
N LYS A 336 -28.53 -23.40 -9.35
CA LYS A 336 -29.14 -24.59 -9.94
C LYS A 336 -30.15 -24.09 -10.98
#